data_AF-A0A1G9VFN0-F1
#
_entry.id   AF-A0A1G9VFN0-F1
#
_cell.length_a   1.000
_cell.length_b   1.000
_cell.length_c   1.000
_cell.angle_alpha   90.00
_cell.angle_beta   90.00
_cell.angle_gamma   90.00
#
_symmetry.space_group_name_H-M   'P 1'
#
loop_
_entity.id
_entity.type
_entity.pdbx_description
1 polymer ?
#
loop_
_entity_poly.entity_id
_entity_poly.type
_entity_poly.pdbx_seq_one_letter_code
_entity_poly.pdbx_strand_id
1 'polypeptide(L)' 'MKSCKMEGCDKPVAGRGLCHMHYKRWARHGDPEVTMVKKECKEEGCERRHFCKGYCEPHYRRMRKRKA' A
#
# COMPACT_ATOMS: atom_id res chain seq x y z
N MET A 1 15.87 -6.71 23.06
CA MET A 1 15.43 -6.65 21.65
C MET A 1 14.70 -5.34 21.45
N LYS A 2 14.98 -4.60 20.36
CA LYS A 2 14.24 -3.34 20.08
C LYS A 2 12.97 -3.70 19.32
N SER A 3 11.82 -3.46 19.94
CA SER A 3 10.49 -3.57 19.35
C SER A 3 10.14 -2.32 18.56
N CYS A 4 9.23 -2.46 17.61
CA CYS A 4 8.79 -1.36 16.76
C CYS A 4 8.22 -0.21 17.61
N LYS A 5 8.51 1.04 17.25
CA LYS A 5 7.93 2.25 17.86
C LYS A 5 6.40 2.38 17.68
N MET A 6 5.79 1.44 16.97
CA MET A 6 4.39 1.50 16.58
C MET A 6 3.57 0.78 17.64
N GLU A 7 2.53 1.43 18.16
CA GLU A 7 1.69 0.86 19.21
C GLU A 7 1.05 -0.45 18.72
N GLY A 8 1.14 -1.51 19.53
CA GLY A 8 0.66 -2.85 19.17
C GLY A 8 1.54 -3.62 18.18
N CYS A 9 2.80 -3.21 17.96
CA CYS A 9 3.72 -3.92 17.08
C CYS A 9 4.96 -4.49 17.80
N ASP A 10 4.89 -5.76 18.17
CA ASP A 10 6.01 -6.52 18.78
C ASP A 10 7.06 -7.05 17.77
N LYS A 11 7.01 -6.58 16.53
CA LYS A 11 7.99 -7.00 15.52
C LYS A 11 9.35 -6.36 15.78
N PRO A 12 10.47 -7.07 15.51
CA PRO A 12 11.80 -6.51 15.67
C PRO A 12 12.01 -5.30 14.76
N VAL A 13 12.68 -4.28 15.28
CA VAL A 13 13.07 -3.09 14.52
C VAL A 13 14.04 -3.50 13.40
N ALA A 14 13.73 -3.09 12.18
CA ALA A 14 14.62 -3.24 11.03
C ALA A 14 15.44 -1.96 10.78
N GLY A 15 14.90 -0.78 11.11
CA GLY A 15 15.60 0.48 10.95
C GLY A 15 14.76 1.68 11.38
N ARG A 16 15.40 2.76 11.84
CA ARG A 16 14.74 4.02 12.25
C ARG A 16 13.68 3.85 13.36
N GLY A 17 13.84 2.83 14.21
CA GLY A 17 12.87 2.49 15.26
C GLY A 17 11.60 1.81 14.74
N LEU A 18 11.53 1.45 13.45
CA LEU A 18 10.39 0.80 12.81
C LEU A 18 10.73 -0.64 12.43
N CYS A 19 9.74 -1.54 12.49
CA CYS A 19 9.87 -2.88 11.94
C CYS A 19 9.92 -2.83 10.42
N HIS A 20 10.35 -3.92 9.78
CA HIS A 20 10.50 -3.97 8.32
C HIS A 20 9.23 -3.59 7.54
N MET A 21 8.05 -3.93 8.07
CA MET A 21 6.76 -3.55 7.47
C MET A 21 6.50 -2.05 7.58
N HIS A 22 6.62 -1.49 8.78
CA HIS A 22 6.38 -0.07 9.04
C HIS A 22 7.42 0.82 8.37
N TYR A 23 8.67 0.40 8.32
CA TYR A 23 9.71 1.06 7.55
C TYR A 23 9.37 1.11 6.06
N LYS A 24 8.86 0.00 5.47
CA LYS A 24 8.44 -0.02 4.06
C LYS A 24 7.22 0.85 3.78
N ARG A 25 6.26 0.94 4.70
CA ARG A 25 5.12 1.85 4.60
C ARG A 25 5.57 3.31 4.65
N TRP A 26 6.39 3.64 5.66
CA TRP A 26 7.00 4.96 5.80
C TRP A 26 7.82 5.37 4.58
N ALA A 27 8.66 4.48 4.03
CA ALA A 27 9.48 4.79 2.86
C ALA A 27 8.65 5.04 1.58
N ARG A 28 7.43 4.48 1.49
CA ARG A 28 6.56 4.62 0.31
C ARG A 28 5.54 5.75 0.45
N HIS A 29 5.11 6.05 1.67
CA HIS A 29 3.97 6.92 1.94
C HIS A 29 4.28 8.07 2.92
N GLY A 30 5.49 8.11 3.49
CA GLY A 30 5.88 9.06 4.53
C GLY A 30 5.34 8.72 5.92
N ASP A 31 4.45 7.74 6.02
CA ASP A 31 3.74 7.39 7.24
C ASP A 31 3.73 5.86 7.47
N PRO A 32 4.15 5.39 8.67
CA PRO A 32 4.21 3.97 8.98
C PRO A 32 2.83 3.36 9.31
N GLU A 33 1.86 4.16 9.79
CA GLU A 33 0.51 3.70 10.16
C GLU A 33 -0.38 3.48 8.96
N VAL A 34 -0.04 4.02 7.79
CA VAL A 34 -0.80 3.84 6.55
C VAL A 34 -0.94 2.34 6.21
N THR A 35 -2.06 1.78 6.64
CA THR A 35 -2.65 0.58 6.09
C THR A 35 -3.31 1.01 4.80
N MET A 36 -2.78 0.55 3.65
CA MET A 36 -3.32 0.88 2.33
C MET A 36 -4.85 0.80 2.33
N VAL A 37 -5.50 1.96 2.44
CA VAL A 37 -6.96 2.07 2.36
C VAL A 37 -7.33 1.54 0.98
N LYS A 38 -8.24 0.57 0.92
CA LYS A 38 -8.73 -0.03 -0.33
C LYS A 38 -9.18 1.10 -1.23
N LYS A 39 -8.34 1.50 -2.19
CA LYS A 39 -8.75 2.48 -3.19
C LYS A 39 -9.76 1.78 -4.09
N GLU A 40 -10.79 2.50 -4.45
CA GLU A 40 -11.76 2.05 -5.44
C GLU A 40 -11.15 2.23 -6.83
N CYS A 41 -11.67 1.50 -7.81
CA CYS A 41 -11.25 1.71 -9.18
C CYS A 41 -11.72 3.09 -9.65
N LYS A 42 -10.84 3.85 -10.31
CA LYS A 42 -11.14 5.15 -10.92
C LYS A 42 -12.04 5.04 -12.16
N GLU A 43 -12.71 3.91 -12.38
CA GLU A 43 -13.67 3.77 -13.47
C GLU A 43 -15.06 4.03 -12.90
N GLU A 44 -15.81 4.94 -13.52
CA GLU A 44 -17.17 5.26 -13.10
C GLU A 44 -18.05 4.01 -13.13
N GLY A 45 -18.62 3.64 -11.97
CA GLY A 45 -19.42 2.42 -11.81
C GLY A 45 -18.61 1.16 -11.47
N CYS A 46 -17.31 1.27 -11.15
CA CYS A 46 -16.50 0.12 -10.75
C CYS A 46 -16.14 0.13 -9.26
N GLU A 47 -16.89 -0.64 -8.47
CA GLU A 47 -16.66 -0.85 -7.03
C GLU A 47 -15.53 -1.86 -6.72
N ARG A 48 -14.80 -2.30 -7.75
CA ARG A 48 -13.71 -3.26 -7.55
C ARG A 48 -12.52 -2.57 -6.90
N ARG A 49 -11.83 -3.33 -6.05
CA ARG A 49 -10.58 -2.89 -5.40
C ARG A 49 -9.53 -2.51 -6.45
N HIS A 50 -8.94 -1.34 -6.26
CA HIS A 50 -7.78 -0.83 -6.99
C HIS A 50 -6.60 -1.81 -6.84
N PHE A 51 -6.03 -2.21 -7.97
CA PHE A 51 -4.84 -3.04 -8.03
C PHE A 51 -3.59 -2.19 -8.19
N CYS A 52 -3.50 -1.38 -9.27
CA CYS A 52 -2.40 -0.45 -9.49
C CYS A 52 -2.80 0.70 -10.43
N LYS A 53 -2.08 1.84 -10.37
CA LYS A 53 -2.35 3.06 -11.18
C LYS A 53 -3.79 3.64 -11.10
N GLY A 54 -4.49 3.47 -9.98
CA GLY A 54 -5.89 3.90 -9.82
C GLY A 54 -6.94 2.96 -10.43
N TYR A 55 -6.57 1.84 -11.04
CA TYR A 55 -7.53 0.90 -11.67
C TYR A 55 -7.56 -0.47 -10.99
N CYS A 56 -8.72 -1.13 -11.02
CA CYS A 56 -8.80 -2.56 -10.70
C CYS A 56 -8.03 -3.39 -11.74
N GLU A 57 -7.68 -4.64 -11.41
CA GLU A 57 -6.91 -5.51 -12.31
C GLU A 57 -7.44 -5.57 -13.76
N PRO A 58 -8.76 -5.82 -14.02
CA PRO A 58 -9.25 -5.88 -15.39
C PRO A 58 -9.15 -4.53 -16.13
N HIS A 59 -9.41 -3.40 -15.45
CA HIS A 59 -9.29 -2.08 -16.07
C HIS A 59 -7.84 -1.66 -16.30
N TYR A 60 -6.94 -2.02 -15.39
CA TYR A 60 -5.51 -1.86 -15.61
C TYR A 60 -5.03 -2.67 -16.83
N ARG A 61 -5.45 -3.94 -16.96
CA ARG A 61 -5.09 -4.79 -18.10
C ARG A 61 -5.65 -4.25 -19.42
N ARG A 62 -6.91 -3.78 -19.45
CA ARG A 62 -7.51 -3.12 -20.63
C ARG A 62 -6.78 -1.83 -20.99
N MET A 63 -6.49 -0.98 -20.01
CA MET A 63 -5.75 0.28 -20.21
C MET A 63 -4.35 0.01 -20.77
N ARG A 64 -3.64 -1.01 -20.24
CA ARG A 64 -2.29 -1.38 -20.72
C ARG A 64 -2.30 -1.87 -22.16
N LYS A 65 -3.35 -2.59 -22.60
CA LYS A 65 -3.49 -3.08 -23.98
C LYS A 65 -3.79 -1.97 -25.00
N ARG A 66 -4.34 -0.83 -24.59
CA ARG A 66 -4.58 0.34 -25.47
C ARG A 66 -3.33 1.20 -25.70
N LYS A 67 -2.23 0.93 -24.99
CA LYS A 67 -0.98 1.69 -25.05
C LYS A 67 0.18 0.90 -25.69
N ALA A 68 -0.13 -0.23 -26.34
CA ALA A 68 0.79 -1.06 -27.11
C ALA A 68 0.45 -0.96 -28.59
#